data_AF-A0A7S3RTH2-F1
#
_entry.id   AF-A0A7S3RTH2-F1
#
_cell.length_a   1.000
_cell.length_b   1.000
_cell.length_c   1.000
_cell.angle_alpha   90.00
_cell.angle_beta   90.00
_cell.angle_gamma   90.00
#
_symmetry.space_group_name_H-M   'P 1'
#
loop_
_entity.id
_entity.type
_entity.pdbx_description
1 polymer ?
#
loop_
_entity_poly.entity_id
_entity_poly.type
_entity_poly.pdbx_seq_one_letter_code
_entity_poly.pdbx_strand_id
1 'polypeptide(L)'
;MALLLQPSGQGCPAEIGALARRHRNDPVSFGCVGAKGQADFLAAFGLEQASLPALVAVKPGRRARFTALQGGGGAGEGGGEGRLEASAMGAFVDAILGGSASFQRLPELPELEPPYLLGGEGGKDEI
;
A
#
# COMPACT_ATOMS: atom_id res chain seq x y z
N MET A 1 -2.47 4.87 -9.32
CA MET A 1 -2.94 5.19 -7.96
C MET A 1 -1.75 5.13 -7.01
N ALA A 2 -1.66 6.01 -6.03
CA ALA A 2 -0.66 5.99 -4.96
C ALA A 2 -1.38 5.91 -3.60
N LEU A 3 -0.94 4.99 -2.75
CA LEU A 3 -1.56 4.63 -1.49
C LEU A 3 -0.53 4.73 -0.38
N LEU A 4 -0.78 5.57 0.63
CA LEU A 4 0.00 5.56 1.85
C LEU A 4 -0.56 4.51 2.81
N LEU A 5 0.24 3.51 3.14
CA LEU A 5 -0.05 2.49 4.12
C LEU A 5 0.50 2.94 5.48
N GLN A 6 -0.41 3.08 6.45
CA GLN A 6 -0.07 3.54 7.79
C GLN A 6 -0.40 2.47 8.84
N PRO A 7 0.35 2.44 9.96
CA PRO A 7 0.05 1.54 11.07
C PRO A 7 -1.21 1.94 11.85
N SER A 8 -1.77 3.13 11.63
CA SER A 8 -3.02 3.60 12.23
C SER A 8 -3.94 4.20 11.18
N GLY A 9 -5.25 3.97 11.31
CA GLY A 9 -6.27 4.52 10.40
C GLY A 9 -6.62 5.99 10.66
N GLN A 10 -5.69 6.79 11.19
CA GLN A 10 -5.94 8.17 11.66
C GLN A 10 -6.09 9.22 10.53
N GLY A 11 -6.27 8.77 9.28
CA GLY A 11 -6.43 9.64 8.12
C GLY A 11 -5.10 10.01 7.46
N CYS A 12 -5.20 10.69 6.31
CA CYS A 12 -4.02 11.06 5.52
C CYS A 12 -3.18 12.15 6.19
N PRO A 13 -1.84 11.98 6.28
CA PRO A 13 -0.95 13.04 6.74
C PRO A 13 -0.95 14.21 5.76
N ALA A 14 -0.67 15.41 6.27
CA ALA A 14 -0.76 16.66 5.50
C ALA A 14 0.14 16.66 4.25
N GLU A 15 1.26 15.93 4.32
CA GLU A 15 2.23 15.72 3.25
C GLU A 15 1.61 15.03 2.03
N ILE A 16 0.73 14.03 2.24
CA ILE A 16 -0.03 13.40 1.14
C ILE A 16 -1.02 14.39 0.54
N GLY A 17 -1.67 15.21 1.37
CA GLY A 17 -2.58 16.25 0.89
C GLY A 17 -1.86 17.29 0.03
N ALA A 18 -0.64 17.68 0.40
CA ALA A 18 0.20 18.58 -0.37
C ALA A 18 0.62 17.96 -1.73
N LEU A 19 1.03 16.68 -1.74
CA LEU A 19 1.35 15.95 -2.97
C LEU A 19 0.13 15.83 -3.89
N ALA A 20 -1.03 15.49 -3.35
CA ALA A 20 -2.27 15.39 -4.11
C ALA A 20 -2.65 16.72 -4.77
N ARG A 21 -2.42 17.86 -4.08
CA ARG A 21 -2.65 19.20 -4.64
C ARG A 21 -1.64 19.53 -5.74
N ARG A 22 -0.36 19.18 -5.54
CA ARG A 22 0.71 19.41 -6.52
C ARG A 22 0.46 18.65 -7.82
N HIS A 23 0.00 17.40 -7.71
CA HIS A 23 -0.25 16.49 -8.83
C HIS A 23 -1.73 16.40 -9.24
N ARG A 24 -2.54 17.43 -8.93
CA ARG A 24 -4.00 17.40 -9.18
C ARG A 24 -4.39 17.23 -10.65
N ASN A 25 -3.50 17.62 -11.56
CA ASN A 25 -3.72 17.55 -13.01
C ASN A 25 -3.09 16.31 -13.65
N ASP A 26 -2.36 15.51 -12.85
CA ASP A 26 -1.68 14.31 -13.32
C ASP A 26 -2.62 13.09 -13.20
N PRO A 27 -2.40 12.02 -13.98
CA PRO A 27 -3.21 10.80 -13.93
C PRO A 27 -2.86 9.92 -12.71
N VAL A 28 -2.75 10.52 -11.52
CA VAL A 28 -2.46 9.85 -10.26
C VAL A 28 -3.45 10.25 -9.17
N SER A 29 -4.01 9.25 -8.49
CA SER A 29 -4.91 9.46 -7.35
C SER A 29 -4.20 9.04 -6.07
N PHE A 30 -4.40 9.78 -4.99
CA PHE A 30 -3.79 9.53 -3.69
C PHE A 30 -4.84 9.04 -2.68
N GLY A 31 -4.46 8.09 -1.84
CA GLY A 31 -5.30 7.62 -0.73
C GLY A 31 -4.43 7.16 0.45
N CYS A 32 -5.04 7.04 1.63
CA CYS A 32 -4.37 6.50 2.81
C CYS A 32 -5.19 5.37 3.41
N VAL A 33 -4.50 4.30 3.80
CA VAL A 33 -5.10 3.08 4.29
C VAL A 33 -4.43 2.70 5.61
N GLY A 34 -5.24 2.48 6.64
CA GLY A 34 -4.78 1.85 7.87
C GLY A 34 -4.59 0.36 7.63
N ALA A 35 -3.34 -0.11 7.59
CA ALA A 35 -2.99 -1.51 7.30
C ALA A 35 -2.73 -2.34 8.57
N LYS A 36 -3.10 -1.81 9.75
CA LYS A 36 -2.93 -2.50 11.03
C LYS A 36 -3.72 -3.81 11.03
N GLY A 37 -3.04 -4.94 11.24
CA GLY A 37 -3.67 -6.26 11.25
C GLY A 37 -4.02 -6.83 9.86
N GLN A 38 -3.68 -6.14 8.76
CA GLN A 38 -3.91 -6.65 7.40
C GLN A 38 -2.61 -7.24 6.83
N ALA A 39 -2.15 -8.35 7.43
CA ALA A 39 -0.89 -8.99 7.04
C ALA A 39 -0.90 -9.48 5.58
N ASP A 40 -2.00 -10.09 5.14
CA ASP A 40 -2.13 -10.62 3.77
C ASP A 40 -2.11 -9.50 2.72
N PHE A 41 -2.72 -8.35 3.03
CA PHE A 41 -2.69 -7.18 2.16
C PHE A 41 -1.28 -6.62 2.01
N LEU A 42 -0.51 -6.55 3.11
CA LEU A 42 0.88 -6.10 3.08
C LEU A 42 1.78 -7.09 2.33
N ALA A 43 1.57 -8.39 2.53
CA ALA A 43 2.31 -9.46 1.86
C ALA A 43 2.15 -9.40 0.33
N ALA A 44 0.97 -8.98 -0.18
CA ALA A 44 0.75 -8.77 -1.61
C ALA A 44 1.69 -7.73 -2.22
N PHE A 45 2.18 -6.78 -1.42
CA PHE A 45 3.16 -5.76 -1.82
C PHE A 45 4.59 -6.10 -1.36
N GLY A 46 4.83 -7.30 -0.83
CA GLY A 46 6.12 -7.66 -0.23
C GLY A 46 6.48 -6.83 0.99
N LEU A 47 5.47 -6.35 1.73
CA LEU A 47 5.61 -5.54 2.93
C LEU A 47 5.23 -6.34 4.17
N GLU A 48 5.87 -6.02 5.30
CA GLU A 48 5.53 -6.54 6.62
C GLU A 48 4.96 -5.43 7.51
N GLN A 49 4.30 -5.76 8.62
CA GLN A 49 3.82 -4.72 9.55
C GLN A 49 4.95 -3.83 10.07
N ALA A 50 6.16 -4.37 10.23
CA ALA A 50 7.35 -3.62 10.62
C ALA A 50 7.84 -2.63 9.56
N SER A 51 7.43 -2.80 8.29
CA SER A 51 7.79 -1.90 7.18
C SER A 51 6.87 -0.68 7.06
N LEU A 52 5.85 -0.58 7.93
CA LEU A 52 4.97 0.58 7.99
C LEU A 52 5.64 1.73 8.75
N PRO A 53 5.44 2.98 8.32
CA PRO A 53 4.63 3.44 7.20
C PRO A 53 5.32 3.24 5.83
N ALA A 54 4.53 2.92 4.80
CA ALA A 54 5.00 2.68 3.43
C ALA A 54 4.11 3.38 2.39
N LEU A 55 4.68 3.86 1.29
CA LEU A 55 3.96 4.45 0.16
C LEU A 55 3.99 3.48 -1.03
N VAL A 56 2.83 3.02 -1.47
CA VAL A 56 2.68 2.04 -2.55
C VAL A 56 1.99 2.68 -3.74
N ALA A 57 2.61 2.64 -4.91
CA ALA A 57 1.95 3.02 -6.14
C ALA A 57 1.49 1.80 -6.92
N VAL A 58 0.20 1.75 -7.24
CA VAL A 58 -0.43 0.69 -8.02
C VAL A 58 -0.83 1.24 -9.38
N LYS A 59 -0.37 0.58 -10.44
CA LYS A 59 -0.81 0.78 -11.80
C LYS A 59 -1.89 -0.26 -12.13
N PRO A 60 -3.17 0.13 -12.18
CA PRO A 60 -4.24 -0.78 -12.56
C PRO A 60 -4.13 -1.14 -14.05
N GLY A 61 -4.53 -2.36 -14.40
CA GLY A 61 -4.51 -2.87 -15.77
C GLY A 61 -4.72 -4.38 -15.79
N ARG A 62 -4.62 -5.00 -16.98
CA ARG A 62 -4.80 -6.46 -17.17
C ARG A 62 -3.86 -7.31 -16.30
N ARG A 63 -2.73 -6.73 -15.89
CA ARG A 63 -1.80 -7.26 -14.89
C ARG A 63 -1.44 -6.10 -13.98
N ALA A 64 -2.02 -6.05 -12.79
CA ALA A 64 -1.72 -5.02 -11.82
C ALA A 64 -0.23 -5.03 -11.51
N ARG A 65 0.38 -3.85 -11.45
CA ARG A 65 1.77 -3.70 -11.07
C ARG A 65 1.87 -2.71 -9.94
N PHE A 66 2.82 -2.93 -9.04
CA PHE A 66 3.04 -2.05 -7.92
C PHE A 66 4.51 -1.68 -7.80
N THR A 67 4.76 -0.57 -7.12
CA THR A 67 6.06 -0.23 -6.59
C THR A 67 5.86 0.35 -5.19
N ALA A 68 6.81 0.14 -4.30
CA ALA A 68 6.68 0.54 -2.90
C ALA A 68 7.92 1.31 -2.46
N LEU A 69 7.69 2.40 -1.73
CA LEU A 69 8.68 3.15 -0.99
C LEU A 69 8.42 2.90 0.49
N GLN A 70 9.35 2.24 1.17
CA GLN A 70 9.26 2.00 2.61
C GLN A 70 9.81 3.22 3.36
N GLY A 71 9.16 3.60 4.46
CA GLY A 71 9.78 4.51 5.43
C GLY A 71 11.05 3.86 5.95
N GLY A 72 12.17 4.56 5.88
CA GLY A 72 13.48 4.00 6.21
C GLY A 72 13.48 3.29 7.56
N GLY A 73 13.54 1.96 7.49
CA GLY A 73 13.71 1.03 8.60
C GLY A 73 14.56 -0.16 8.14
N GLY A 74 15.55 0.10 7.28
CA GLY A 74 16.54 -0.89 6.88
C GLY A 74 17.74 -0.81 7.83
N ALA A 75 17.92 -1.86 8.63
CA ALA A 75 19.18 -2.30 9.25
C ALA A 75 20.35 -1.29 9.22
N GLY A 76 20.29 -0.30 10.10
CA GLY A 76 21.39 0.58 10.48
C GLY A 76 21.11 1.01 11.92
N GLU A 77 22.07 0.74 12.81
CA GLU A 77 21.97 0.92 14.26
C GLU A 77 21.32 2.26 14.66
N GLY A 78 20.17 2.20 15.33
CA GLY A 78 19.50 3.39 15.89
C GLY A 78 17.99 3.28 15.79
N GLY A 79 17.34 2.81 16.85
CA GLY A 79 15.89 2.68 16.95
C GLY A 79 15.16 4.03 16.86
N GLY A 80 14.86 4.46 15.65
CA GLY A 80 13.96 5.57 15.34
C GLY A 80 12.75 5.05 14.57
N GLU A 81 11.55 5.45 14.99
CA GLU A 81 10.31 5.21 14.23
C GLU A 81 10.51 5.61 12.76
N GLY A 82 10.47 4.62 11.85
CA GLY A 82 10.68 4.83 10.43
C GLY A 82 9.69 5.88 9.91
N ARG A 83 10.19 7.05 9.49
CA ARG A 83 9.36 8.12 8.94
C ARG A 83 9.57 8.21 7.44
N LEU A 84 8.47 8.30 6.69
CA LEU A 84 8.52 8.65 5.27
C LEU A 84 8.80 10.16 5.15
N GLU A 85 9.92 10.49 4.52
CA GLU A 85 10.29 11.88 4.28
C GLU A 85 9.49 12.46 3.10
N ALA A 86 9.00 13.69 3.24
CA ALA A 86 8.19 14.35 2.19
C ALA A 86 8.95 14.49 0.86
N SER A 87 10.27 14.72 0.91
CA SER A 87 11.11 14.83 -0.28
C SER A 87 11.21 13.49 -1.04
N ALA A 88 11.41 12.38 -0.30
CA ALA A 88 11.44 11.02 -0.85
C ALA A 88 10.09 10.63 -1.46
N MET A 89 8.99 10.98 -0.81
CA MET A 89 7.64 10.76 -1.34
C MET A 89 7.40 11.54 -2.64
N GLY A 90 7.84 12.80 -2.71
CA GLY A 90 7.76 13.61 -3.92
C GLY A 90 8.59 13.03 -5.06
N ALA A 91 9.86 12.70 -4.81
CA ALA A 91 10.73 12.09 -5.80
C ALA A 91 10.19 10.74 -6.33
N PHE A 92 9.56 9.96 -5.46
CA PHE A 92 8.91 8.71 -5.85
C PHE A 92 7.72 8.92 -6.79
N VAL A 93 6.84 9.89 -6.49
CA VAL A 93 5.72 10.24 -7.38
C VAL A 93 6.23 10.78 -8.71
N ASP A 94 7.23 11.66 -8.68
CA ASP A 94 7.85 12.21 -9.88
C ASP A 94 8.49 11.10 -10.74
N ALA A 95 9.13 10.09 -10.13
CA ALA A 95 9.69 8.94 -10.83
C ALA A 95 8.62 8.05 -11.49
N ILE A 96 7.45 7.92 -10.85
CA ILE A 96 6.32 7.18 -11.41
C ILE A 96 5.75 7.91 -12.64
N LEU A 97 5.54 9.22 -12.52
CA LEU A 97 5.01 10.04 -13.61
C LEU A 97 6.01 10.18 -14.77
N GLY A 98 7.30 10.28 -14.44
CA GLY A 98 8.40 10.33 -15.41
C GLY A 98 8.75 8.97 -16.04
N GLY A 99 8.15 7.87 -15.56
CA GLY A 99 8.38 6.52 -16.10
C GLY A 99 9.72 5.87 -15.71
N SER A 100 10.46 6.45 -14.77
CA SER A 100 11.72 5.90 -14.25
C SER A 100 11.51 4.89 -13.11
N ALA A 101 10.30 4.80 -12.55
CA ALA A 101 9.98 3.85 -11.50
C ALA A 101 9.94 2.39 -12.01
N SER A 102 10.59 1.49 -11.27
CA SER A 102 10.53 0.05 -11.51
C SER A 102 9.31 -0.55 -10.84
N PHE A 103 8.38 -1.08 -11.64
CA PHE A 103 7.17 -1.73 -11.17
C PHE A 103 7.31 -3.25 -11.15
N GLN A 104 6.96 -3.85 -10.02
CA GLN A 104 6.85 -5.29 -9.83
C GLN A 104 5.44 -5.76 -10.19
N ARG A 105 5.29 -7.02 -10.62
CA ARG A 105 3.95 -7.59 -10.82
C ARG A 105 3.33 -7.81 -9.46
N LEU A 106 2.09 -7.36 -9.29
CA LEU A 106 1.29 -7.80 -8.16
C LEU A 106 0.96 -9.27 -8.42
N PRO A 107 1.35 -10.21 -7.55
CA PRO A 107 0.82 -11.58 -7.64
C PRO A 107 -0.71 -11.50 -7.63
N GLU A 108 -1.39 -12.40 -8.34
CA GLU A 108 -2.84 -12.46 -8.27
C GLU A 108 -3.23 -12.54 -6.80
N LEU A 109 -3.92 -11.49 -6.33
CA LEU A 109 -4.45 -11.48 -4.98
C LEU A 109 -5.23 -12.78 -4.83
N PRO A 110 -4.95 -13.62 -3.83
CA PRO A 110 -5.80 -14.78 -3.56
C PRO A 110 -7.23 -14.25 -3.51
N GLU A 111 -8.12 -14.87 -4.28
CA GLU A 111 -9.53 -14.47 -4.31
C GLU A 111 -10.00 -14.41 -2.85
N LEU A 112 -10.37 -13.21 -2.38
CA LEU A 112 -10.97 -13.06 -1.07
C LEU A 112 -12.24 -13.91 -1.09
N GLU A 113 -12.21 -15.06 -0.41
CA GLU A 113 -13.41 -15.85 -0.23
C GLU A 113 -14.45 -14.94 0.41
N PRO A 114 -15.59 -14.71 -0.26
CA PRO A 114 -16.56 -13.78 0.24
C PRO A 114 -17.16 -14.34 1.54
N PRO A 115 -17.48 -13.47 2.50
CA PRO A 115 -17.86 -13.87 3.86
C PRO A 115 -19.11 -14.76 3.95
N TYR A 116 -19.89 -14.89 2.87
CA TYR A 116 -21.04 -15.79 2.80
C TYR A 116 -20.68 -17.27 2.53
N LEU A 117 -19.44 -17.58 2.15
CA LEU A 117 -18.96 -18.98 2.03
C LEU A 117 -18.31 -19.49 3.33
N LEU A 118 -17.89 -18.57 4.21
CA LEU A 118 -17.28 -18.89 5.51
C LEU A 118 -18.30 -19.34 6.58
N GLY A 119 -19.60 -19.37 6.24
CA GLY A 119 -20.71 -19.73 7.14
C GLY A 119 -21.44 -21.00 6.72
N GLY A 120 -20.73 -22.02 6.22
CA GLY A 120 -21.31 -23.23 5.64
C GLY A 120 -20.92 -24.55 6.31
N GLU A 121 -20.39 -24.56 7.53
CA GLU A 121 -20.38 -25.78 8.35
C GLU A 121 -21.44 -25.66 9.45
N GLY A 122 -22.60 -26.29 9.22
CA GLY A 122 -23.66 -26.34 10.22
C GLY A 122 -24.95 -26.95 9.73
N GLY A 123 -24.93 -28.22 9.27
CA GLY A 123 -26.16 -28.95 8.97
C GLY A 123 -25.96 -30.32 8.35
N LYS A 124 -25.42 -31.28 9.12
CA LYS A 124 -25.77 -32.69 8.95
C LYS A 124 -27.25 -32.85 9.30
N ASP A 125 -28.01 -33.52 8.43
CA ASP A 125 -29.15 -34.42 8.69
C ASP A 125 -29.67 -34.83 7.28
N GLU A 126 -29.38 -36.04 6.80
CA GLU A 126 -30.27 -37.21 6.91
C GLU A 126 -31.69 -36.93 6.36
N ILE A 127 -32.00 -37.48 5.17
CA ILE A 127 -33.20 -38.26 4.76
C ILE A 127 -32.96 -38.75 3.32
#